data_AF-A0A918CKX0-F1
#
_entry.id   AF-A0A918CKX0-F1
#
_cell.length_a   1.000
_cell.length_b   1.000
_cell.length_c   1.000
_cell.angle_alpha   90.00
_cell.angle_beta   90.00
_cell.angle_gamma   90.00
#
_symmetry.space_group_name_H-M   'P 1'
#
loop_
_entity.id
_entity.type
_entity.pdbx_description
1 polymer ?
#
loop_
_entity_poly.entity_id
_entity_poly.type
_entity_poly.pdbx_seq_one_letter_code
_entity_poly.pdbx_strand_id
1 'polypeptide(L)'
;MSVFTPSDDDEQPHLLIETPSFDGVLSQPGIQQTPEGQLHTFCFENGYGALVMRSRNPEFQLSSEYVFEVCLLDCSRLPHRPTFELTLCPSILVGLERAEVCDLLIAAERLPRHPNMTHHDELLLEEDF
;
A
#
# COMPACT_ATOMS: atom_id res chain seq x y z
N MET A 1 35.74 -14.50 39.06
CA MET A 1 35.27 -14.99 37.75
C MET A 1 33.90 -15.60 37.97
N SER A 2 32.84 -14.89 37.59
CA SER A 2 31.49 -15.45 37.45
C SER A 2 30.93 -14.92 36.14
N VAL A 3 30.81 -15.82 35.19
CA VAL A 3 30.10 -15.64 33.92
C VAL A 3 28.61 -15.70 34.22
N PHE A 4 27.89 -14.63 33.89
CA PHE A 4 26.45 -14.63 33.73
C PHE A 4 26.17 -14.00 32.37
N THR A 5 25.97 -14.86 31.38
CA THR A 5 25.30 -14.53 30.13
C THR A 5 23.82 -14.89 30.31
N PRO A 6 22.89 -13.93 30.37
CA PRO A 6 21.53 -14.22 29.99
C PRO A 6 21.47 -14.17 28.46
N SER A 7 21.43 -15.36 27.87
CA SER A 7 20.89 -15.57 26.53
C SER A 7 19.41 -15.24 26.58
N ASP A 8 19.03 -14.13 25.98
CA ASP A 8 17.68 -13.89 25.48
C ASP A 8 17.85 -13.53 23.99
N ASP A 9 18.24 -14.56 23.25
CA ASP A 9 18.00 -14.64 21.82
C ASP A 9 16.48 -14.77 21.66
N ASP A 10 15.78 -13.63 21.76
CA ASP A 10 14.44 -13.49 21.22
C ASP A 10 14.60 -13.41 19.69
N GLU A 11 15.06 -14.53 19.11
CA GLU A 11 14.96 -14.86 17.71
C GLU A 11 13.46 -14.97 17.41
N GLN A 12 12.81 -13.81 17.32
CA GLN A 12 11.55 -13.71 16.61
C GLN A 12 11.81 -14.41 15.27
N PRO A 13 11.01 -15.44 14.90
CA PRO A 13 11.17 -16.03 13.59
C PRO A 13 10.90 -14.90 12.61
N HIS A 14 11.96 -14.36 12.02
CA HIS A 14 11.91 -13.56 10.83
C HIS A 14 11.41 -14.52 9.75
N LEU A 15 10.11 -14.79 9.77
CA LEU A 15 9.38 -15.30 8.63
C LEU A 15 9.76 -14.32 7.53
N LEU A 16 10.70 -14.73 6.69
CA LEU A 16 11.08 -14.12 5.44
C LEU A 16 9.84 -14.24 4.55
N ILE A 17 8.82 -13.44 4.85
CA ILE A 17 7.66 -13.26 4.01
C ILE A 17 8.23 -12.52 2.82
N GLU A 18 8.43 -13.26 1.73
CA GLU A 18 8.85 -12.75 0.43
C GLU A 18 8.03 -11.50 0.14
N THR A 19 8.65 -10.33 0.14
CA THR A 19 7.96 -9.08 -0.15
C THR A 19 7.43 -9.19 -1.58
N PRO A 20 6.11 -9.13 -1.80
CA PRO A 20 5.57 -9.21 -3.15
C PRO A 20 6.10 -8.02 -3.94
N SER A 21 6.75 -8.30 -5.07
CA SER A 21 7.05 -7.29 -6.08
C SER A 21 5.77 -6.96 -6.84
N PHE A 22 5.48 -5.67 -6.99
CA PHE A 22 4.39 -5.16 -7.82
C PHE A 22 4.99 -4.63 -9.12
N ASP A 23 5.24 -5.54 -10.06
CA ASP A 23 5.93 -5.23 -11.31
C ASP A 23 5.16 -4.16 -12.11
N GLY A 24 5.88 -3.15 -12.58
CA GLY A 24 5.32 -2.06 -13.39
C GLY A 24 4.76 -0.88 -12.59
N VAL A 25 4.66 -0.98 -11.27
CA VAL A 25 4.37 0.17 -10.38
C VAL A 25 5.68 0.92 -10.11
N LEU A 26 5.73 2.22 -10.41
CA LEU A 26 6.95 3.01 -10.24
C LEU A 26 7.17 3.40 -8.77
N SER A 27 6.08 3.62 -8.05
CA SER A 27 6.11 4.03 -6.65
C SER A 27 6.53 2.88 -5.72
N GLN A 28 7.51 3.15 -4.86
CA GLN A 28 7.94 2.19 -3.85
C GLN A 28 6.99 2.22 -2.64
N PRO A 29 6.46 1.06 -2.20
CA PRO A 29 5.57 1.04 -1.05
C PRO A 29 6.36 1.16 0.27
N GLY A 30 5.75 1.86 1.24
CA GLY A 30 6.04 1.60 2.64
C GLY A 30 5.48 0.24 3.05
N ILE A 31 6.23 -0.51 3.86
CA ILE A 31 5.85 -1.89 4.24
C ILE A 31 5.74 -1.98 5.76
N GLN A 32 4.64 -2.55 6.23
CA GLN A 32 4.41 -2.82 7.65
C GLN A 32 3.93 -4.27 7.83
N GLN A 33 4.51 -4.96 8.80
CA GLN A 33 4.03 -6.29 9.22
C GLN A 33 2.91 -6.11 10.25
N THR A 34 1.82 -6.86 10.08
CA THR A 34 0.64 -6.86 10.96
C THR A 34 0.29 -8.30 11.35
N PRO A 35 -0.44 -8.53 12.45
CA PRO A 35 -0.91 -9.87 12.83
C PRO A 35 -1.72 -10.56 11.72
N GLU A 36 -2.43 -9.79 10.90
CA GLU A 36 -3.30 -10.25 9.84
C GLU A 36 -2.56 -10.53 8.52
N GLY A 37 -1.35 -9.99 8.36
CA GLY A 37 -0.57 -10.10 7.12
C GLY A 37 0.40 -8.95 6.90
N GLN A 38 0.75 -8.72 5.64
CA GLN A 38 1.67 -7.67 5.22
C GLN A 38 0.90 -6.50 4.59
N LEU A 39 1.04 -5.30 5.17
CA LEU A 39 0.45 -4.08 4.66
C LEU A 39 1.48 -3.30 3.82
N HIS A 40 1.07 -2.96 2.60
CA HIS A 40 1.81 -2.10 1.68
C HIS A 40 1.06 -0.79 1.48
N THR A 41 1.77 0.33 1.62
CA THR A 41 1.22 1.67 1.42
C THR A 41 1.95 2.34 0.28
N PHE A 42 1.24 2.62 -0.81
CA PHE A 42 1.73 3.35 -1.97
C PHE A 42 1.28 4.81 -1.90
N CYS A 43 2.19 5.72 -2.19
CA CYS A 43 1.90 7.14 -2.36
C CYS A 43 2.41 7.54 -3.76
N PHE A 44 1.50 7.96 -4.63
CA PHE A 44 1.81 8.34 -6.00
C PHE A 44 2.03 9.85 -6.10
N GLU A 45 2.84 10.29 -7.06
CA GLU A 45 3.12 11.73 -7.29
C GLU A 45 1.90 12.54 -7.73
N ASN A 46 0.83 11.86 -8.18
CA ASN A 46 -0.42 12.48 -8.58
C ASN A 46 -1.32 12.86 -7.40
N GLY A 47 -0.93 12.59 -6.15
CA GLY A 47 -1.71 12.93 -4.95
C GLY A 47 -2.69 11.86 -4.51
N TYR A 48 -2.73 10.72 -5.19
CA TYR A 48 -3.43 9.52 -4.73
C TYR A 48 -2.45 8.52 -4.11
N GLY A 49 -3.00 7.48 -3.50
CA GLY A 49 -2.24 6.36 -2.99
C GLY A 49 -3.06 5.07 -3.00
N ALA A 50 -2.48 4.01 -2.47
CA ALA A 50 -3.18 2.75 -2.27
C ALA A 50 -2.69 2.05 -1.00
N LEU A 51 -3.61 1.40 -0.30
CA LEU A 51 -3.31 0.39 0.70
C LEU A 51 -3.54 -0.98 0.07
N VAL A 52 -2.57 -1.86 0.24
CA VAL A 52 -2.67 -3.26 -0.19
C VAL A 52 -2.33 -4.14 1.01
N MET A 53 -3.30 -4.90 1.50
CA MET A 53 -3.08 -5.93 2.51
C MET A 53 -2.92 -7.26 1.81
N ARG A 54 -1.83 -7.97 2.13
CA ARG A 54 -1.62 -9.36 1.74
C ARG A 54 -1.84 -10.25 2.95
N SER A 55 -2.89 -11.06 2.93
CA SER A 55 -3.20 -12.02 3.98
C SER A 55 -3.13 -13.46 3.44
N ARG A 56 -2.81 -14.42 4.31
CA ARG A 56 -2.94 -15.84 3.96
C ARG A 56 -4.41 -16.21 4.04
N ASN A 57 -4.94 -16.83 2.99
CA ASN A 57 -6.30 -17.34 3.04
C ASN A 57 -6.28 -18.83 3.43
N PRO A 58 -6.74 -19.20 4.64
CA PRO A 58 -6.76 -20.60 5.06
C PRO A 58 -7.82 -21.44 4.33
N GLU A 59 -8.79 -20.82 3.65
CA GLU A 59 -9.92 -21.51 3.00
C GLU A 59 -9.65 -21.86 1.52
N PHE A 60 -8.67 -21.24 0.87
CA PHE A 60 -8.35 -21.45 -0.54
C PHE A 60 -7.08 -22.28 -0.70
N GLN A 61 -7.22 -23.61 -0.69
CA GLN A 61 -6.14 -24.60 -0.90
C GLN A 61 -5.61 -24.70 -2.34
N LEU A 62 -5.90 -23.75 -3.24
CA LEU A 62 -5.53 -23.85 -4.66
C LEU A 62 -4.80 -22.59 -5.18
N SER A 63 -3.62 -22.85 -5.74
CA SER A 63 -2.73 -22.05 -6.62
C SER A 63 -2.17 -20.69 -6.18
N SER A 64 -2.78 -19.95 -5.25
CA SER A 64 -2.15 -18.78 -4.63
C SER A 64 -2.46 -18.78 -3.14
N GLU A 65 -1.45 -19.04 -2.30
CA GLU A 65 -1.59 -19.10 -0.82
C GLU A 65 -2.02 -17.76 -0.19
N TYR A 66 -2.13 -16.71 -1.00
CA TYR A 66 -2.35 -15.34 -0.57
C TYR A 66 -3.51 -14.71 -1.32
N VAL A 67 -4.31 -13.94 -0.60
CA VAL A 67 -5.31 -13.02 -1.14
C VAL A 67 -4.91 -11.60 -0.83
N PHE A 68 -5.33 -10.69 -1.69
CA PHE A 68 -5.06 -9.28 -1.51
C PHE A 68 -6.35 -8.49 -1.29
N GLU A 69 -6.24 -7.49 -0.43
CA GLU A 69 -7.26 -6.45 -0.23
C GLU A 69 -6.66 -5.12 -0.63
N VAL A 70 -7.41 -4.30 -1.38
CA VAL A 70 -6.94 -3.03 -1.93
C VAL A 70 -7.94 -1.93 -1.64
N CYS A 71 -7.43 -0.77 -1.22
CA CYS A 71 -8.18 0.47 -1.06
C CYS A 71 -7.38 1.64 -1.62
N LEU A 72 -8.01 2.54 -2.38
CA LEU A 72 -7.34 3.79 -2.80
C LEU A 72 -7.35 4.82 -1.68
N LEU A 73 -6.31 5.66 -1.67
CA LEU A 73 -6.14 6.77 -0.74
C LEU A 73 -6.17 8.11 -1.47
N ASP A 74 -6.77 9.11 -0.83
CA ASP A 74 -6.46 10.52 -1.04
C ASP A 74 -5.24 10.87 -0.19
N CYS A 75 -4.14 11.19 -0.89
CA CYS A 75 -2.87 11.62 -0.31
C CYS A 75 -2.61 13.11 -0.54
N SER A 76 -3.60 13.88 -1.02
CA SER A 76 -3.47 15.32 -1.24
C SER A 76 -3.33 16.10 0.07
N ARG A 77 -3.72 15.49 1.20
CA ARG A 77 -3.63 16.06 2.55
C ARG A 77 -3.30 14.97 3.57
N LEU A 78 -2.62 15.38 4.64
CA LEU A 78 -2.38 14.51 5.81
C LEU A 78 -3.46 14.74 6.89
N PRO A 79 -3.93 13.68 7.58
CA PRO A 79 -3.59 12.27 7.33
C PRO A 79 -4.27 11.73 6.06
N HIS A 80 -3.61 10.81 5.36
CA HIS A 80 -4.19 10.14 4.18
C HIS A 80 -5.48 9.41 4.54
N ARG A 81 -6.45 9.38 3.62
CA ARG A 81 -7.76 8.76 3.86
C ARG A 81 -8.19 7.90 2.69
N PRO A 82 -8.98 6.84 2.93
CA PRO A 82 -9.65 6.13 1.85
C PRO A 82 -10.44 7.08 0.94
N THR A 83 -10.31 6.89 -0.38
CA THR A 83 -11.14 7.58 -1.36
C THR A 83 -11.92 6.58 -2.21
N PHE A 84 -13.21 6.82 -2.34
CA PHE A 84 -14.17 5.96 -3.04
C PHE A 84 -14.87 6.69 -4.18
N GLU A 85 -14.47 7.93 -4.45
CA GLU A 85 -15.05 8.77 -5.49
C GLU A 85 -14.58 8.37 -6.90
N LEU A 86 -13.48 7.60 -6.97
CA LEU A 86 -12.90 7.12 -8.22
C LEU A 86 -13.58 5.82 -8.68
N THR A 87 -13.89 5.74 -9.96
CA THR A 87 -14.47 4.53 -10.58
C THR A 87 -13.54 3.32 -10.50
N LEU A 88 -12.23 3.54 -10.35
CA LEU A 88 -11.22 2.48 -10.29
C LEU A 88 -11.33 1.60 -9.04
N CYS A 89 -11.76 2.18 -7.90
CA CYS A 89 -11.85 1.48 -6.62
C CYS A 89 -12.95 2.14 -5.77
N PRO A 90 -14.24 1.87 -6.08
CA PRO A 90 -15.38 2.53 -5.44
C PRO A 90 -15.63 2.03 -4.01
N SER A 91 -14.92 0.99 -3.58
CA SER A 91 -14.96 0.42 -2.23
C SER A 91 -13.63 -0.28 -1.95
N ILE A 92 -13.49 -0.85 -0.76
CA ILE A 92 -12.42 -1.82 -0.50
C ILE A 92 -12.68 -3.05 -1.37
N LEU A 93 -11.70 -3.45 -2.18
CA LEU A 93 -11.73 -4.66 -2.99
C LEU A 93 -11.01 -5.75 -2.24
N VAL A 94 -11.60 -6.95 -2.15
CA VAL A 94 -11.06 -8.07 -1.36
C VAL A 94 -10.99 -9.33 -2.22
N GLY A 95 -10.06 -10.23 -1.89
CA GLY A 95 -9.91 -11.50 -2.59
C GLY A 95 -9.25 -11.38 -3.97
N LEU A 96 -8.49 -10.30 -4.19
CA LEU A 96 -7.80 -10.07 -5.46
C LEU A 96 -6.55 -10.94 -5.58
N GLU A 97 -6.24 -11.34 -6.81
CA GLU A 97 -4.96 -11.93 -7.16
C GLU A 97 -3.89 -10.85 -7.35
N ARG A 98 -2.61 -11.24 -7.22
CA ARG A 98 -1.48 -10.30 -7.35
C ARG A 98 -1.52 -9.51 -8.68
N ALA A 99 -1.85 -10.16 -9.79
CA ALA A 99 -1.91 -9.51 -11.10
C ALA A 99 -2.97 -8.40 -11.15
N GLU A 100 -4.16 -8.67 -10.59
CA GLU A 100 -5.24 -7.68 -10.50
C GLU A 100 -4.85 -6.48 -9.64
N VAL A 101 -4.13 -6.73 -8.54
CA VAL A 101 -3.58 -5.64 -7.71
C VAL A 101 -2.57 -4.80 -8.51
N CYS A 102 -1.65 -5.42 -9.25
CA CYS A 102 -0.69 -4.69 -10.08
C CYS A 102 -1.40 -3.79 -11.10
N ASP A 103 -2.40 -4.32 -11.80
CA ASP A 103 -3.16 -3.55 -12.80
C ASP A 103 -3.88 -2.35 -12.17
N LEU A 104 -4.47 -2.54 -10.98
CA LEU A 104 -5.11 -1.46 -10.22
C LEU A 104 -4.12 -0.40 -9.77
N LEU A 105 -2.94 -0.79 -9.26
CA LEU A 105 -1.90 0.14 -8.83
C LEU A 105 -1.36 0.96 -10.01
N ILE A 106 -1.10 0.31 -11.15
CA ILE A 106 -0.67 0.98 -12.38
C ILE A 106 -1.75 1.97 -12.87
N ALA A 107 -3.02 1.57 -12.84
CA ALA A 107 -4.12 2.44 -13.20
C ALA A 107 -4.24 3.64 -12.25
N ALA A 108 -4.05 3.43 -10.95
CA ALA A 108 -4.10 4.48 -9.93
C ALA A 108 -2.93 5.49 -10.08
N GLU A 109 -1.72 5.00 -10.35
CA GLU A 109 -0.53 5.83 -10.59
C GLU A 109 -0.68 6.70 -11.85
N ARG A 110 -1.48 6.23 -12.83
CA ARG A 110 -1.76 6.95 -14.08
C ARG A 110 -2.96 7.90 -14.02
N LEU A 111 -3.66 7.99 -12.88
CA LEU A 111 -4.74 8.96 -12.71
C LEU A 111 -4.20 10.39 -12.88
N PRO A 112 -5.03 11.33 -13.36
CA PRO A 112 -4.66 12.74 -13.39
C PRO A 112 -4.30 13.23 -11.98
N ARG A 113 -3.51 14.31 -11.91
CA ARG A 113 -3.14 14.95 -10.65
C ARG A 113 -4.40 15.34 -9.87
N HIS A 114 -4.37 15.12 -8.56
CA HIS A 114 -5.46 15.35 -7.65
C HIS A 114 -5.93 16.82 -7.73
N PRO A 115 -7.24 17.11 -7.86
CA PRO A 115 -7.74 18.48 -8.03
C PRO A 115 -7.27 19.46 -6.95
N ASN A 116 -7.25 19.04 -5.68
CA ASN A 116 -6.73 19.86 -4.58
C ASN A 116 -5.25 20.26 -4.73
N MET A 117 -4.41 19.41 -5.34
CA MET A 117 -3.01 19.75 -5.58
C MET A 117 -2.88 20.73 -6.73
N THR A 118 -3.62 20.51 -7.82
CA THR A 118 -3.67 21.45 -8.95
C THR A 118 -4.12 22.84 -8.47
N HIS A 119 -5.16 22.90 -7.65
CA HIS A 119 -5.65 24.17 -7.12
C HIS A 119 -4.64 24.87 -6.20
N HIS A 120 -3.91 24.12 -5.35
CA HIS A 120 -2.84 24.71 -4.53
C HIS A 120 -1.69 25.24 -5.39
N ASP A 121 -1.30 24.53 -6.45
CA ASP A 121 -0.24 24.98 -7.36
C ASP A 121 -0.66 26.27 -8.08
N GLU A 122 -1.93 26.40 -8.49
CA GLU A 122 -2.49 27.63 -9.08
C GLU A 122 -2.44 28.80 -8.09
N LEU A 123 -2.85 28.59 -6.84
CA LEU A 123 -2.81 29.64 -5.81
C LEU A 123 -1.39 30.13 -5.53
N LEU A 124 -0.40 29.22 -5.49
CA LEU A 124 1.00 29.58 -5.30
C LEU A 124 1.57 30.40 -6.47
N LEU A 125 1.05 30.22 -7.68
CA LEU A 125 1.42 31.03 -8.85
C LEU A 125 0.75 32.41 -8.84
N GLU A 126 -0.41 32.55 -8.17
CA GLU A 126 -1.10 33.82 -7.99
C GLU A 126 -0.53 34.64 -6.81
N GLU A 127 0.19 34.01 -5.88
CA GLU A 127 1.03 34.68 -4.87
C GLU A 127 2.30 35.27 -5.52
N ASP A 128 2.12 36.29 -6.36
CA ASP A 128 3.20 37.13 -6.90
C ASP A 128 3.84 37.94 -5.74
N PHE A 129 5.17 37.87 -5.64
CA PHE A 129 6.04 38.62 -4.72
C PHE A 129 6.17 40.11 -5.09
#